data_AF-A0A3D5ELZ7-F1
#
_entry.id   AF-A0A3D5ELZ7-F1
#
_cell.length_a   1.000
_cell.length_b   1.000
_cell.length_c   1.000
_cell.angle_alpha   90.00
_cell.angle_beta   90.00
_cell.angle_gamma   90.00
#
_symmetry.space_group_name_H-M   'P 1'
#
loop_
_entity.id
_entity.type
_entity.pdbx_description
1 polymer ?
#
loop_
_entity_poly.entity_id
_entity_poly.type
_entity_poly.pdbx_seq_one_letter_code
_entity_poly.pdbx_strand_id
1 'polypeptide(L)'
;MILSYLITALRAFKNQKQHFILNVLGLSVGLAAAILVALFAKNELSYDSQQPHAERVYRVGQDFSKLGLSVVPIFNYVQSKQAEDYSQVEEVFGLTMVELTREAMVDVSYRNQGYKLNALYGATANIENFIDLKTLAGDLTTAMSTPDSLALSESEALRIFGRTDVIGETLTHEQGQYTVRAVFADLTDNTHFAFKNLVYVKHDPSEIDINSSYVYMR
;
A
#
# COMPACT_ATOMS: atom_id res chain seq x y z
N MET A 1 -8.26 26.14 51.58
CA MET A 1 -9.66 25.73 51.29
C MET A 1 -9.72 24.55 50.31
N ILE A 2 -9.11 24.60 49.13
CA ILE A 2 -9.10 23.48 48.15
C ILE A 2 -8.57 22.17 48.74
N LEU A 3 -7.48 22.20 49.53
CA LEU A 3 -6.96 20.99 50.20
C LEU A 3 -7.99 20.35 51.14
N SER A 4 -8.76 21.16 51.87
CA SER A 4 -9.77 20.66 52.81
C SER A 4 -10.93 19.96 52.08
N TYR A 5 -11.35 20.47 50.92
CA TYR A 5 -12.34 19.82 50.06
C TYR A 5 -11.81 18.51 49.45
N LEU A 6 -10.55 18.49 49.00
CA LEU A 6 -9.90 17.29 48.44
C LEU A 6 -9.79 16.17 49.49
N ILE A 7 -9.36 16.50 50.71
CA ILE A 7 -9.27 15.53 51.83
C ILE A 7 -10.65 14.96 52.16
N THR A 8 -11.69 15.80 52.16
CA THR A 8 -13.07 15.38 52.46
C THR A 8 -13.60 14.44 51.37
N ALA A 9 -13.37 14.75 50.10
CA ALA A 9 -13.75 13.90 48.96
C ALA A 9 -13.05 12.52 49.00
N LEU A 10 -11.75 12.49 49.27
CA LEU A 10 -10.98 11.24 49.41
C LEU A 10 -11.49 10.36 50.57
N ARG A 11 -11.89 10.98 51.68
CA ARG A 11 -12.49 10.26 52.82
C ARG A 11 -13.86 9.68 52.46
N ALA A 12 -14.66 10.40 51.67
CA ALA A 12 -15.94 9.95 51.17
C ALA A 12 -15.79 8.72 50.23
N PHE A 13 -14.81 8.74 49.32
CA PHE A 13 -14.50 7.59 48.47
C PHE A 13 -14.07 6.35 49.27
N LYS A 14 -13.32 6.54 50.37
CA LYS A 14 -12.94 5.45 51.27
C LYS A 14 -14.12 4.86 52.06
N ASN A 15 -15.16 5.64 52.34
CA ASN A 15 -16.34 5.19 53.08
C ASN A 15 -17.38 4.50 52.17
N GLN A 16 -17.48 4.91 50.89
CA GLN A 16 -18.42 4.34 49.91
C GLN A 16 -17.70 3.54 48.80
N LYS A 17 -16.79 2.63 49.18
CA LYS A 17 -15.87 1.96 48.24
C LYS A 17 -16.57 1.21 47.11
N GLN A 18 -17.66 0.50 47.41
CA GLN A 18 -18.34 -0.33 46.41
C GLN A 18 -19.00 0.51 45.32
N HIS A 19 -19.73 1.57 45.69
CA HIS A 19 -20.31 2.52 44.74
C HIS A 19 -19.23 3.28 43.96
N PHE A 20 -18.15 3.69 44.63
CA PHE A 20 -17.03 4.35 43.97
C PHE A 20 -16.37 3.44 42.92
N ILE A 21 -16.08 2.18 43.27
CA ILE A 21 -15.49 1.20 42.35
C ILE A 21 -16.41 0.95 41.15
N LEU A 22 -17.72 0.73 41.39
CA LEU A 22 -18.68 0.50 40.32
C LEU A 22 -18.75 1.68 39.34
N ASN A 23 -18.81 2.91 39.86
CA ASN A 23 -18.87 4.13 39.05
C ASN A 23 -17.58 4.35 38.26
N VAL A 24 -16.42 4.16 38.89
CA VAL A 24 -15.11 4.33 38.23
C VAL A 24 -14.93 3.27 37.16
N LEU A 25 -15.28 2.00 37.42
CA LEU A 25 -15.20 0.94 36.42
C LEU A 25 -16.14 1.21 35.24
N GLY A 26 -17.40 1.56 35.50
CA GLY A 26 -18.37 1.87 34.45
C GLY A 26 -17.91 3.04 33.58
N LEU A 27 -17.46 4.14 34.21
CA LEU A 27 -16.93 5.29 33.48
C LEU A 27 -15.66 4.95 32.70
N SER A 28 -14.74 4.17 33.29
CA SER A 28 -13.49 3.78 32.65
C SER A 28 -13.73 2.90 31.43
N VAL A 29 -14.65 1.92 31.54
CA VAL A 29 -15.02 1.05 30.41
C VAL A 29 -15.72 1.84 29.32
N GLY A 30 -16.66 2.72 29.67
CA GLY A 30 -17.35 3.58 28.69
C GLY A 30 -16.40 4.52 27.95
N LEU A 31 -15.47 5.16 28.68
CA LEU A 31 -14.47 6.04 28.11
C LEU A 31 -13.48 5.25 27.23
N ALA A 32 -13.02 4.07 27.69
CA ALA A 32 -12.14 3.22 26.90
C ALA A 32 -12.80 2.79 25.59
N ALA A 33 -14.07 2.37 25.62
CA ALA A 33 -14.82 2.02 24.42
C ALA A 33 -14.94 3.22 23.45
N ALA A 34 -15.27 4.41 23.96
CA ALA A 34 -15.36 5.62 23.14
C ALA A 34 -14.01 6.00 22.51
N ILE A 35 -12.90 5.91 23.24
CA ILE A 35 -11.56 6.17 22.72
C ILE A 35 -11.19 5.16 21.64
N LEU A 36 -11.47 3.87 21.84
CA LEU A 36 -11.17 2.84 20.85
C LEU A 36 -11.94 3.09 19.54
N VAL A 37 -13.23 3.44 19.61
CA VAL A 37 -14.02 3.80 18.43
C VAL A 37 -13.47 5.05 17.74
N ALA A 38 -13.07 6.07 18.50
CA ALA A 38 -12.49 7.29 17.94
C ALA A 38 -11.13 7.04 17.26
N LEU A 39 -10.29 6.19 17.85
CA LEU A 39 -9.01 5.78 17.26
C LEU A 39 -9.23 4.97 15.98
N PHE A 40 -10.20 4.05 15.97
CA PHE A 40 -10.57 3.30 14.77
C PHE A 40 -11.04 4.24 13.66
N ALA A 41 -11.96 5.16 13.95
CA ALA A 41 -12.45 6.14 12.96
C ALA A 41 -11.31 7.02 12.44
N LYS A 42 -10.40 7.47 13.32
CA LYS A 42 -9.22 8.23 12.90
C LYS A 42 -8.32 7.42 11.97
N ASN A 43 -8.12 6.13 12.24
CA ASN A 43 -7.31 5.25 11.41
C ASN A 43 -7.93 5.07 10.02
N GLU A 44 -9.23 4.75 9.95
CA GLU A 44 -9.96 4.58 8.69
C GLU A 44 -9.96 5.86 7.85
N LEU A 45 -10.09 7.04 8.47
CA LEU A 45 -10.05 8.32 7.76
C LEU A 45 -8.64 8.74 7.33
N SER A 46 -7.59 8.12 7.88
CA SER A 46 -6.20 8.43 7.53
C SER A 46 -5.68 7.64 6.34
N TYR A 47 -6.42 6.62 5.88
CA TYR A 47 -6.02 5.77 4.77
C TYR A 47 -5.80 6.60 3.50
N ASP A 48 -4.61 6.46 2.92
CA ASP A 48 -4.18 7.13 1.68
C ASP A 48 -4.27 8.66 1.66
N SER A 49 -4.49 9.29 2.81
CA SER A 49 -4.52 10.75 2.93
C SER A 49 -3.15 11.39 2.68
N GLN A 50 -2.06 10.61 2.78
CA GLN A 50 -0.70 11.03 2.50
C GLN A 50 -0.34 11.05 1.01
N GLN A 51 -1.15 10.43 0.14
CA GLN A 51 -0.79 10.28 -1.27
C GLN A 51 -0.81 11.64 -1.98
N PRO A 52 0.03 11.84 -3.02
CA PRO A 52 0.01 13.06 -3.80
C PRO A 52 -1.38 13.31 -4.39
N HIS A 53 -1.93 14.51 -4.16
CA HIS A 53 -3.24 14.91 -4.66
C HIS A 53 -4.39 13.96 -4.27
N ALA A 54 -4.35 13.38 -3.06
CA ALA A 54 -5.35 12.41 -2.59
C ALA A 54 -6.81 12.88 -2.77
N GLU A 55 -7.10 14.19 -2.73
CA GLU A 55 -8.45 14.73 -2.95
C GLU A 55 -8.91 14.75 -4.43
N ARG A 56 -7.99 14.54 -5.39
CA ARG A 56 -8.27 14.55 -6.84
C ARG A 56 -7.88 13.27 -7.56
N VAL A 57 -7.33 12.27 -6.86
CA VAL A 57 -7.01 10.97 -7.44
C VAL A 57 -8.18 10.01 -7.25
N TYR A 58 -8.66 9.45 -8.35
CA TYR A 58 -9.79 8.53 -8.38
C TYR A 58 -9.35 7.17 -8.92
N ARG A 59 -9.90 6.09 -8.36
CA ARG A 59 -9.67 4.74 -8.86
C ARG A 59 -10.81 4.29 -9.77
N VAL A 60 -10.47 3.79 -10.95
CA VAL A 60 -11.43 3.30 -11.93
C VAL A 60 -11.94 1.93 -11.52
N GLY A 61 -13.26 1.73 -11.57
CA GLY A 61 -13.90 0.45 -11.32
C GLY A 61 -14.96 0.15 -12.37
N GLN A 62 -15.16 -1.15 -12.62
CA GLN A 62 -16.24 -1.66 -13.48
C GLN A 62 -17.46 -1.96 -12.63
N ASP A 63 -18.60 -1.39 -13.00
CA ASP A 63 -19.86 -1.64 -12.33
C ASP A 63 -20.56 -2.88 -12.91
N PHE A 64 -20.54 -3.97 -12.15
CA PHE A 64 -21.22 -5.22 -12.46
C PHE A 64 -22.54 -5.38 -11.66
N SER A 65 -23.09 -4.30 -11.09
CA SER A 65 -24.34 -4.31 -10.31
C SER A 65 -25.51 -4.92 -11.07
N LYS A 66 -25.58 -4.72 -12.39
CA LYS A 66 -26.61 -5.33 -13.26
C LYS A 66 -26.55 -6.86 -13.32
N LEU A 67 -25.40 -7.45 -13.01
CA LEU A 67 -25.20 -8.90 -12.89
C LEU A 67 -25.34 -9.40 -11.45
N GLY A 68 -25.76 -8.54 -10.52
CA GLY A 68 -25.85 -8.86 -9.08
C GLY A 68 -24.49 -8.88 -8.37
N LEU A 69 -23.43 -8.35 -9.00
CA LEU A 69 -22.08 -8.27 -8.44
C LEU A 69 -21.77 -6.85 -7.95
N SER A 70 -20.68 -6.69 -7.19
CA SER A 70 -20.19 -5.38 -6.76
C SER A 70 -19.34 -4.70 -7.83
N VAL A 71 -18.99 -3.44 -7.59
CA VAL A 71 -17.97 -2.74 -8.40
C VAL A 71 -16.64 -3.46 -8.24
N VAL A 72 -16.02 -3.84 -9.36
CA VAL A 72 -14.70 -4.49 -9.39
C VAL A 72 -13.67 -3.45 -9.79
N PRO A 73 -12.67 -3.16 -8.94
CA PRO A 73 -11.76 -2.03 -9.15
C PRO A 73 -10.55 -2.42 -10.01
N ILE A 74 -10.81 -3.10 -11.13
CA ILE A 74 -9.84 -3.56 -12.13
C ILE A 74 -10.32 -3.05 -13.49
N PHE A 75 -9.42 -2.45 -14.27
CA PHE A 75 -9.74 -1.94 -15.60
C PHE A 75 -8.54 -2.07 -16.54
N ASN A 76 -8.80 -1.97 -17.85
CA ASN A 76 -7.77 -1.98 -18.87
C ASN A 76 -6.98 -0.67 -18.89
N TYR A 77 -5.72 -0.70 -18.48
CA TYR A 77 -4.87 0.50 -18.42
C TYR A 77 -4.75 1.21 -19.77
N VAL A 78 -4.57 0.48 -20.88
CA VAL A 78 -4.45 1.08 -22.23
C VAL A 78 -5.72 1.84 -22.60
N GLN A 79 -6.90 1.26 -22.34
CA GLN A 79 -8.18 1.95 -22.59
C GLN A 79 -8.32 3.17 -21.69
N SER A 80 -7.93 3.06 -20.42
CA SER A 80 -7.94 4.20 -19.51
C SER A 80 -6.99 5.31 -19.92
N LYS A 81 -5.87 5.01 -20.56
CA LYS A 81 -4.91 6.02 -21.03
C LYS A 81 -5.54 6.97 -22.05
N GLN A 82 -6.53 6.51 -22.81
CA GLN A 82 -7.31 7.36 -23.72
C GLN A 82 -8.10 8.44 -22.98
N ALA A 83 -8.32 8.29 -21.66
CA ALA A 83 -8.99 9.32 -20.87
C ALA A 83 -8.18 10.62 -20.79
N GLU A 84 -6.85 10.58 -21.00
CA GLU A 84 -6.00 11.78 -21.06
C GLU A 84 -6.31 12.70 -22.26
N ASP A 85 -7.07 12.21 -23.25
CA ASP A 85 -7.58 13.06 -24.34
C ASP A 85 -8.67 14.04 -23.86
N TYR A 86 -9.26 13.81 -22.68
CA TYR A 86 -10.22 14.72 -22.06
C TYR A 86 -9.50 15.74 -21.17
N SER A 87 -9.84 17.02 -21.31
CA SER A 87 -9.19 18.11 -20.57
C SER A 87 -9.35 18.05 -19.05
N GLN A 88 -10.27 17.22 -18.56
CA GLN A 88 -10.50 16.99 -17.13
C GLN A 88 -9.62 15.90 -16.52
N VAL A 89 -8.84 15.18 -17.32
CA VAL A 89 -7.92 14.14 -16.85
C VAL A 89 -6.49 14.61 -17.14
N GLU A 90 -5.75 14.89 -16.07
CA GLU A 90 -4.36 15.30 -16.12
C GLU A 90 -3.44 14.11 -16.40
N GLU A 91 -3.71 12.97 -15.74
CA GLU A 91 -2.79 11.84 -15.75
C GLU A 91 -3.47 10.52 -15.36
N VAL A 92 -3.01 9.43 -15.97
CA VAL A 92 -3.46 8.05 -15.69
C VAL A 92 -2.28 7.20 -15.21
N PHE A 93 -2.50 6.49 -14.11
CA PHE A 93 -1.55 5.56 -13.50
C PHE A 93 -2.10 4.13 -13.50
N GLY A 94 -1.25 3.17 -13.82
CA GLY A 94 -1.58 1.75 -13.86
C GLY A 94 -0.72 0.96 -12.87
N LEU A 95 -1.38 0.18 -12.01
CA LEU A 95 -0.77 -0.77 -11.09
C LEU A 95 -1.33 -2.17 -11.37
N THR A 96 -0.55 -2.99 -12.04
CA THR A 96 -0.91 -4.33 -12.51
C THR A 96 -0.44 -5.37 -11.50
N MET A 97 -1.30 -6.26 -11.03
CA MET A 97 -0.84 -7.39 -10.21
C MET A 97 -0.09 -8.38 -11.12
N VAL A 98 1.16 -8.70 -10.79
CA VAL A 98 1.97 -9.63 -11.59
C VAL A 98 2.07 -10.94 -10.84
N GLU A 99 1.45 -11.98 -11.39
CA GLU A 99 1.63 -13.35 -10.95
C GLU A 99 2.74 -13.97 -11.80
N LEU A 100 3.98 -14.02 -11.28
CA LEU A 100 5.07 -14.70 -11.99
C LEU A 100 4.76 -16.20 -12.13
N THR A 101 4.31 -16.82 -11.04
CA THR A 101 3.90 -18.23 -11.03
C THR A 101 3.08 -18.56 -9.78
N ARG A 102 1.76 -18.76 -9.91
CA ARG A 102 0.90 -19.19 -8.79
C ARG A 102 1.37 -20.47 -8.11
N GLU A 103 1.96 -21.37 -8.88
CA GLU A 103 2.30 -22.72 -8.47
C GLU A 103 3.80 -22.95 -8.22
N ALA A 104 4.69 -22.05 -8.65
CA ALA A 104 6.12 -22.26 -8.43
C ALA A 104 6.49 -22.00 -6.97
N MET A 105 7.46 -22.77 -6.47
CA MET A 105 8.01 -22.58 -5.13
C MET A 105 9.03 -21.44 -5.06
N VAL A 106 9.56 -21.00 -6.21
CA VAL A 106 10.60 -20.00 -6.35
C VAL A 106 10.27 -19.12 -7.55
N ASP A 107 10.25 -17.80 -7.34
CA ASP A 107 10.09 -16.84 -8.44
C ASP A 107 11.48 -16.45 -8.97
N VAL A 108 12.41 -16.13 -8.08
CA VAL A 108 13.77 -15.70 -8.45
C VAL A 108 14.84 -16.37 -7.60
N SER A 109 16.06 -16.44 -8.11
CA SER A 109 17.20 -16.98 -7.39
C SER A 109 18.38 -16.01 -7.30
N TYR A 110 19.04 -16.04 -6.15
CA TYR A 110 20.28 -15.32 -5.87
C TYR A 110 21.24 -16.26 -5.15
N ARG A 111 22.47 -16.41 -5.65
CA ARG A 111 23.53 -17.25 -5.04
C ARG A 111 23.06 -18.67 -4.65
N ASN A 112 22.34 -19.34 -5.55
CA ASN A 112 21.74 -20.68 -5.35
C ASN A 112 20.63 -20.77 -4.29
N GLN A 113 20.11 -19.64 -3.80
CA GLN A 113 18.94 -19.59 -2.95
C GLN A 113 17.74 -19.04 -3.73
N GLY A 114 16.62 -19.74 -3.64
CA GLY A 114 15.35 -19.33 -4.23
C GLY A 114 14.53 -18.43 -3.31
N TYR A 115 13.86 -17.45 -3.89
CA TYR A 115 13.00 -16.49 -3.22
C TYR A 115 11.68 -16.35 -3.97
N LYS A 116 10.59 -16.20 -3.22
CA LYS A 116 9.34 -15.65 -3.75
C LYS A 116 9.35 -14.14 -3.68
N LEU A 117 8.82 -13.49 -4.71
CA LEU A 117 8.55 -12.05 -4.76
C LEU A 117 7.09 -11.84 -4.36
N ASN A 118 6.85 -11.77 -3.05
CA ASN A 118 5.51 -11.54 -2.53
C ASN A 118 5.03 -10.13 -2.92
N ALA A 119 3.74 -9.99 -3.23
CA ALA A 119 3.12 -8.72 -3.61
C ALA A 119 3.93 -8.00 -4.71
N LEU A 120 4.17 -8.72 -5.80
CA LEU A 120 4.80 -8.21 -7.00
C LEU A 120 3.77 -7.51 -7.88
N TYR A 121 4.08 -6.28 -8.27
CA TYR A 121 3.23 -5.50 -9.14
C TYR A 121 4.04 -4.90 -10.29
N GLY A 122 3.38 -4.74 -11.43
CA GLY A 122 3.79 -3.86 -12.49
C GLY A 122 3.29 -2.46 -12.21
N ALA A 123 4.14 -1.46 -12.39
CA ALA A 123 3.72 -0.07 -12.29
C ALA A 123 4.16 0.72 -13.53
N THR A 124 3.39 1.76 -13.85
CA THR A 124 3.79 2.73 -14.86
C THR A 124 4.83 3.70 -14.29
N ALA A 125 5.62 4.31 -15.19
CA ALA A 125 6.77 5.14 -14.80
C ALA A 125 6.43 6.35 -13.93
N ASN A 126 5.18 6.81 -13.95
CA ASN A 126 4.66 7.92 -13.16
C ASN A 126 4.15 7.53 -11.75
N ILE A 127 4.56 6.38 -11.21
CA ILE A 127 4.13 5.90 -9.88
C ILE A 127 4.32 6.96 -8.77
N GLU A 128 5.42 7.72 -8.80
CA GLU A 128 5.74 8.75 -7.80
C GLU A 128 4.77 9.95 -7.85
N ASN A 129 3.98 10.11 -8.93
CA ASN A 129 2.94 11.14 -9.02
C ASN A 129 1.63 10.75 -8.31
N PHE A 130 1.46 9.47 -7.96
CA PHE A 130 0.24 8.89 -7.40
C PHE A 130 0.45 8.24 -6.03
N ILE A 131 1.68 7.82 -5.73
CA ILE A 131 2.03 7.13 -4.49
C ILE A 131 3.22 7.85 -3.86
N ASP A 132 3.07 8.24 -2.60
CA ASP A 132 4.14 8.83 -1.77
C ASP A 132 5.19 7.76 -1.47
N LEU A 133 6.15 7.64 -2.39
CA LEU A 133 7.24 6.68 -2.33
C LEU A 133 8.56 7.41 -2.16
N LYS A 134 9.29 7.03 -1.12
CA LYS A 134 10.65 7.51 -0.91
C LYS A 134 11.64 6.55 -1.56
N THR A 135 12.17 6.94 -2.72
CA THR A 135 13.29 6.24 -3.36
C THR A 135 14.57 6.40 -2.51
N LEU A 136 15.15 5.28 -2.04
CA LEU A 136 16.35 5.25 -1.19
C LEU A 136 17.63 5.11 -2.01
N ALA A 137 17.58 4.38 -3.12
CA ALA A 137 18.70 4.19 -4.05
C ALA A 137 18.18 3.94 -5.47
N GLY A 138 18.95 4.34 -6.48
CA GLY A 138 18.57 4.18 -7.88
C GLY A 138 17.50 5.18 -8.33
N ASP A 139 16.71 4.80 -9.34
CA ASP A 139 15.70 5.67 -9.95
C ASP A 139 14.44 4.85 -10.30
N LEU A 140 13.32 5.17 -9.66
CA LEU A 140 12.08 4.41 -9.77
C LEU A 140 11.42 4.60 -11.14
N THR A 141 11.47 5.81 -11.69
CA THR A 141 10.97 6.13 -13.04
C THR A 141 11.68 5.30 -14.11
N THR A 142 13.01 5.19 -14.03
CA THR A 142 13.83 4.36 -14.93
C THR A 142 13.56 2.88 -14.74
N ALA A 143 13.41 2.42 -13.48
CA ALA A 143 13.06 1.04 -13.19
C ALA A 143 11.70 0.67 -13.83
N MET A 144 10.70 1.55 -13.76
CA MET A 144 9.36 1.32 -14.30
C MET A 144 9.21 1.66 -15.80
N SER A 145 10.32 1.99 -16.48
CA SER A 145 10.34 2.25 -17.93
C SER A 145 11.31 1.37 -18.71
N THR A 146 12.16 0.60 -18.01
CA THR A 146 13.18 -0.26 -18.63
C THR A 146 12.78 -1.73 -18.49
N PRO A 147 12.78 -2.54 -19.58
CA PRO A 147 12.56 -3.98 -19.50
C PRO A 147 13.50 -4.68 -18.51
N ASP A 148 13.02 -5.79 -17.95
CA ASP A 148 13.77 -6.64 -17.01
C ASP A 148 14.29 -5.88 -15.77
N SER A 149 13.63 -4.79 -15.40
CA SER A 149 13.93 -4.04 -14.18
C SER A 149 13.12 -4.53 -13.01
N LEU A 150 13.74 -4.47 -11.84
CA LEU A 150 13.11 -4.70 -10.56
C LEU A 150 13.40 -3.52 -9.63
N ALA A 151 12.37 -3.07 -8.93
CA ALA A 151 12.48 -2.19 -7.79
C ALA A 151 12.01 -2.93 -6.54
N LEU A 152 12.79 -2.84 -5.47
CA LEU A 152 12.57 -3.58 -4.23
C LEU A 152 12.25 -2.61 -3.09
N SER A 153 11.35 -3.01 -2.19
CA SER A 153 11.27 -2.34 -0.90
C SER A 153 12.55 -2.58 -0.10
N GLU A 154 12.83 -1.71 0.86
CA GLU A 154 13.99 -1.83 1.76
C GLU A 154 14.03 -3.20 2.44
N SER A 155 12.89 -3.65 2.97
CA SER A 155 12.75 -4.97 3.59
C SER A 155 13.03 -6.12 2.61
N GLU A 156 12.60 -6.03 1.35
CA GLU A 156 12.86 -7.07 0.35
C GLU A 156 14.33 -7.12 -0.08
N ALA A 157 14.98 -5.96 -0.23
CA ALA A 157 16.41 -5.88 -0.50
C ALA A 157 17.22 -6.54 0.63
N LEU A 158 16.88 -6.22 1.90
CA LEU A 158 17.50 -6.85 3.06
C LEU A 158 17.24 -8.36 3.12
N ARG A 159 16.02 -8.80 2.81
CA ARG A 159 15.64 -10.23 2.85
C ARG A 159 16.40 -11.06 1.80
N ILE A 160 16.61 -10.51 0.61
CA ILE A 160 17.22 -11.23 -0.52
C ILE A 160 18.75 -11.09 -0.49
N PHE A 161 19.27 -9.89 -0.29
CA PHE A 161 20.70 -9.59 -0.42
C PHE A 161 21.43 -9.36 0.91
N GLY A 162 20.70 -9.17 2.01
CA GLY A 162 21.29 -8.81 3.32
C GLY A 162 21.76 -7.35 3.43
N ARG A 163 21.53 -6.53 2.40
CA ARG A 163 21.91 -5.11 2.31
C ARG A 163 20.96 -4.35 1.37
N THR A 164 20.97 -3.02 1.44
CA THR A 164 20.12 -2.15 0.61
C THR A 164 20.84 -1.54 -0.59
N ASP A 165 22.18 -1.46 -0.55
CA ASP A 165 23.00 -1.04 -1.70
C ASP A 165 23.12 -2.18 -2.72
N VAL A 166 22.05 -2.43 -3.47
CA VAL A 166 21.94 -3.59 -4.40
C VAL A 166 21.64 -3.15 -5.83
N ILE A 167 21.79 -1.87 -6.14
CA ILE A 167 21.56 -1.35 -7.49
C ILE A 167 22.55 -2.01 -8.47
N GLY A 168 22.02 -2.52 -9.58
CA GLY A 168 22.78 -3.26 -10.59
C GLY A 168 22.95 -4.74 -10.29
N GLU A 169 22.58 -5.22 -9.11
CA GLU A 169 22.55 -6.66 -8.83
C GLU A 169 21.44 -7.34 -9.64
N THR A 170 21.66 -8.60 -9.99
CA THR A 170 20.74 -9.38 -10.82
C THR A 170 20.15 -10.56 -10.07
N LEU A 171 18.87 -10.84 -10.31
CA LEU A 171 18.15 -12.01 -9.84
C LEU A 171 17.79 -12.88 -11.03
N THR A 172 18.09 -14.18 -10.95
CA THR A 172 17.80 -15.12 -12.04
C THR A 172 16.37 -15.62 -11.94
N HIS A 173 15.60 -15.48 -13.02
CA HIS A 173 14.24 -15.96 -13.21
C HIS A 173 14.23 -17.07 -14.30
N GLU A 174 13.21 -17.91 -14.36
CA GLU A 174 13.14 -18.99 -15.37
C GLU A 174 13.23 -18.47 -16.81
N GLN A 175 12.65 -17.30 -17.07
CA GLN A 175 12.56 -16.69 -18.40
C GLN A 175 13.65 -15.64 -18.68
N GLY A 176 14.56 -15.38 -17.73
CA GLY A 176 15.56 -14.33 -17.89
C GLY A 176 16.22 -13.88 -16.59
N GLN A 177 16.58 -12.59 -16.53
CA GLN A 177 17.18 -12.00 -15.33
C GLN A 177 16.55 -10.66 -15.06
N TYR A 178 16.21 -10.40 -13.80
CA TYR A 178 15.82 -9.07 -13.35
C TYR A 178 17.02 -8.32 -12.82
N THR A 179 17.17 -7.06 -13.20
CA THR A 179 18.20 -6.14 -12.67
C THR A 179 17.57 -5.18 -11.67
N VAL A 180 18.12 -5.10 -10.47
CA VAL A 180 17.65 -4.16 -9.46
C VAL A 180 18.06 -2.73 -9.86
N ARG A 181 17.06 -1.87 -10.14
CA ARG A 181 17.28 -0.49 -10.59
C ARG A 181 16.81 0.57 -9.61
N ALA A 182 16.02 0.19 -8.61
CA ALA A 182 15.67 1.06 -7.51
C ALA A 182 15.45 0.28 -6.22
N VAL A 183 15.69 0.94 -5.08
CA VAL A 183 15.25 0.49 -3.77
C VAL A 183 14.43 1.63 -3.16
N PHE A 184 13.23 1.33 -2.68
CA PHE A 184 12.31 2.30 -2.08
C PHE A 184 12.01 1.95 -0.62
N ALA A 185 11.64 2.94 0.18
CA ALA A 185 11.25 2.72 1.57
C ALA A 185 9.97 1.87 1.65
N ASP A 186 9.83 1.06 2.70
CA ASP A 186 8.59 0.31 2.91
C ASP A 186 7.38 1.26 3.04
N LEU A 187 6.25 0.85 2.45
CA LEU A 187 4.99 1.59 2.51
C LEU A 187 4.49 1.70 3.96
N THR A 188 3.80 2.80 4.27
CA THR A 188 3.14 2.96 5.58
C THR A 188 1.98 2.00 5.74
N ASP A 189 1.64 1.62 6.98
CA ASP A 189 0.54 0.65 7.22
C ASP A 189 -0.84 1.18 6.81
N ASN A 190 -1.03 2.50 6.79
CA ASN A 190 -2.29 3.19 6.46
C ASN A 190 -2.44 3.49 4.95
N THR A 191 -2.13 2.50 4.11
CA THR A 191 -2.35 2.57 2.67
C THR A 191 -3.00 1.29 2.15
N HIS A 192 -3.86 1.41 1.13
CA HIS A 192 -4.40 0.23 0.45
C HIS A 192 -3.39 -0.40 -0.52
N PHE A 193 -2.29 0.28 -0.83
CA PHE A 193 -1.22 -0.29 -1.63
C PHE A 193 -0.46 -1.35 -0.82
N ALA A 194 -0.26 -2.52 -1.41
CA ALA A 194 0.32 -3.66 -0.71
C ALA A 194 1.59 -4.20 -1.36
N PHE A 195 2.08 -3.54 -2.41
CA PHE A 195 3.25 -4.01 -3.17
C PHE A 195 4.53 -3.93 -2.34
N LYS A 196 5.41 -4.90 -2.54
CA LYS A 196 6.77 -4.91 -2.00
C LYS A 196 7.84 -4.97 -3.08
N ASN A 197 7.45 -5.44 -4.24
CA ASN A 197 8.30 -5.60 -5.40
C ASN A 197 7.59 -4.97 -6.59
N LEU A 198 8.32 -4.19 -7.38
CA LEU A 198 7.82 -3.52 -8.57
C LEU A 198 8.63 -3.95 -9.78
N VAL A 199 7.97 -4.27 -10.89
CA VAL A 199 8.61 -4.61 -12.16
C VAL A 199 8.08 -3.74 -13.28
N TYR A 200 8.91 -3.58 -14.31
CA TYR A 200 8.40 -3.07 -15.57
C TYR A 200 7.40 -4.08 -16.17
N VAL A 201 6.22 -3.59 -16.55
CA VAL A 201 5.25 -4.35 -17.33
C VAL A 201 4.99 -3.57 -18.61
N LYS A 202 5.13 -4.26 -19.74
CA LYS A 202 4.71 -3.71 -21.03
C LYS A 202 3.20 -3.82 -21.14
N HIS A 203 2.49 -2.70 -21.09
CA HIS A 203 1.05 -2.67 -21.34
C HIS A 203 0.76 -2.81 -22.83
N ASP A 204 0.66 -4.06 -23.30
CA ASP A 204 0.28 -4.38 -24.68
C ASP A 204 -1.25 -4.48 -24.81
N PRO A 205 -1.91 -3.69 -25.68
CA PRO A 205 -3.36 -3.75 -25.87
C PRO A 205 -3.86 -5.14 -26.34
N SER A 206 -2.98 -5.94 -26.94
CA SER A 206 -3.31 -7.28 -27.44
C SER A 206 -3.26 -8.37 -26.37
N GLU A 207 -2.66 -8.11 -25.22
CA GLU A 207 -2.52 -9.07 -24.12
C GLU A 207 -3.58 -8.81 -23.03
N ILE A 208 -4.72 -9.47 -23.14
CA ILE A 208 -5.88 -9.25 -22.25
C ILE A 208 -5.55 -9.62 -20.79
N ASP A 209 -4.71 -10.64 -20.58
CA ASP A 209 -4.33 -11.12 -19.24
C ASP A 209 -3.48 -10.11 -18.46
N ILE A 210 -2.64 -9.31 -19.16
CA ILE A 210 -1.77 -8.28 -18.55
C ILE A 210 -2.51 -6.95 -18.37
N ASN A 211 -3.67 -6.79 -18.99
CA ASN A 211 -4.40 -5.52 -18.95
C ASN A 211 -5.29 -5.34 -17.73
N SER A 212 -5.45 -6.35 -16.87
CA SER A 212 -6.19 -6.21 -15.62
C SER A 212 -5.37 -5.44 -14.57
N SER A 213 -5.53 -4.12 -14.54
CA SER A 213 -4.78 -3.23 -13.65
C SER A 213 -5.70 -2.50 -12.69
N TYR A 214 -5.16 -2.14 -11.53
CA TYR A 214 -5.72 -1.06 -10.73
C TYR A 214 -5.34 0.25 -11.40
N VAL A 215 -6.35 0.95 -11.92
CA VAL A 215 -6.14 2.19 -12.65
C VAL A 215 -6.58 3.37 -11.79
N TYR A 216 -5.74 4.39 -11.76
CA TYR A 216 -5.97 5.64 -11.07
C TYR A 216 -5.91 6.78 -12.07
N MET A 217 -6.74 7.80 -11.87
CA MET A 217 -6.85 8.99 -12.71
C MET A 217 -6.83 10.22 -11.82
N ARG A 218 -6.14 11.26 -12.25
CA ARG A 218 -6.15 12.59 -11.63
C ARG A 218 -6.67 13.62 -12.61
#